data_AF-A0A395JWM8-F1
#
_entry.id   AF-A0A395JWM8-F1
#
_cell.length_a   1.000
_cell.length_b   1.000
_cell.length_c   1.000
_cell.angle_alpha   90.00
_cell.angle_beta   90.00
_cell.angle_gamma   90.00
#
_symmetry.space_group_name_H-M   'P 1'
#
loop_
_entity.id
_entity.type
_entity.pdbx_description
1 polymer ?
#
loop_
_entity_poly.entity_id
_entity_poly.type
_entity_poly.pdbx_seq_one_letter_code
_entity_poly.pdbx_strand_id
1 'polypeptide(L)'
;MNNNGSVTFVAKGFASILIGIYFLLGAYFIKSTINNLVTTPHSPTVFSDIYLIVLILFTVLLCCSLTLFIFAKKLAKERQVLLYNISSKKTVTIYTIGIILLFLSSLMLFQYQYFEYVTPVFLLLYALWLLVMKNKLRKDFKMISILCFFLAIICFLIPSYWYSSLSLLGIAHITYGVITHSKS
;
A
#
# COMPACT_ATOMS: atom_id res chain seq x y z
N MET A 1 33.76 -4.60 -15.94
CA MET A 1 32.69 -4.39 -14.92
C MET A 1 31.40 -4.02 -15.62
N ASN A 2 30.47 -4.97 -15.77
CA ASN A 2 29.15 -4.69 -16.33
C ASN A 2 28.25 -4.14 -15.22
N ASN A 3 28.03 -2.83 -15.22
CA ASN A 3 27.20 -2.12 -14.25
C ASN A 3 25.71 -2.35 -14.57
N ASN A 4 25.28 -3.61 -14.54
CA ASN A 4 23.86 -3.94 -14.59
C ASN A 4 23.25 -3.55 -13.24
N GLY A 5 22.76 -2.30 -13.16
CA GLY A 5 22.00 -1.72 -12.06
C GLY A 5 20.67 -2.45 -11.83
N SER A 6 20.74 -3.72 -11.47
CA SER A 6 19.58 -4.53 -11.15
C SER A 6 19.05 -4.09 -9.78
N VAL A 7 17.91 -3.41 -9.81
CA VAL A 7 17.21 -2.96 -8.60
C VAL A 7 16.63 -4.20 -7.91
N THR A 8 17.14 -4.50 -6.72
CA THR A 8 16.75 -5.67 -5.92
C THR A 8 15.49 -5.44 -5.08
N PHE A 9 15.14 -4.18 -4.86
CA PHE A 9 13.96 -3.77 -4.09
C PHE A 9 12.76 -3.57 -5.02
N VAL A 10 12.07 -4.67 -5.34
CA VAL A 10 10.88 -4.64 -6.20
C VAL A 10 9.80 -5.57 -5.67
N ALA A 11 8.60 -5.04 -5.45
CA ALA A 11 7.39 -5.85 -5.36
C ALA A 11 7.10 -6.46 -6.74
N LYS A 12 7.58 -7.68 -6.98
CA LYS A 12 7.35 -8.45 -8.21
C LYS A 12 6.87 -9.86 -7.85
N GLY A 13 6.01 -10.43 -8.69
CA GLY A 13 5.46 -11.77 -8.49
C GLY A 13 4.68 -11.89 -7.18
N PHE A 14 5.02 -12.91 -6.39
CA PHE A 14 4.35 -13.26 -5.13
C PHE A 14 4.28 -12.12 -4.11
N ALA A 15 5.29 -11.24 -4.05
CA ALA A 15 5.28 -10.12 -3.12
C ALA A 15 4.11 -9.16 -3.38
N SER A 16 3.78 -8.90 -4.66
CA SER A 16 2.67 -8.01 -5.02
C SER A 16 1.31 -8.68 -4.78
N ILE A 17 1.22 -10.00 -4.99
CA ILE A 17 0.00 -10.77 -4.65
C ILE A 17 -0.30 -10.65 -3.16
N LEU A 18 0.71 -10.85 -2.32
CA LEU A 18 0.53 -10.80 -0.86
C LEU A 18 0.16 -9.39 -0.37
N ILE A 19 0.77 -8.34 -0.93
CA ILE A 19 0.38 -6.94 -0.68
C ILE A 19 -1.10 -6.70 -1.03
N GLY A 20 -1.55 -7.20 -2.18
CA GLY A 20 -2.95 -7.04 -2.59
C GLY A 20 -3.94 -7.78 -1.66
N ILE A 21 -3.57 -8.97 -1.17
CA ILE A 21 -4.36 -9.71 -0.17
C ILE A 21 -4.46 -8.91 1.14
N TYR A 22 -3.38 -8.28 1.60
CA TYR A 22 -3.43 -7.44 2.80
C TYR A 22 -4.33 -6.23 2.65
N PHE A 23 -4.38 -5.60 1.48
CA PHE A 23 -5.33 -4.52 1.21
C PHE A 23 -6.79 -5.00 1.24
N LEU A 24 -7.08 -6.18 0.66
CA LEU A 24 -8.42 -6.76 0.69
C LEU A 24 -8.88 -7.11 2.11
N LEU A 25 -8.02 -7.78 2.87
CA LEU A 25 -8.30 -8.12 4.27
C LEU A 25 -8.45 -6.86 5.11
N GLY A 26 -7.55 -5.88 4.96
CA GLY A 26 -7.61 -4.60 5.65
C GLY A 26 -8.93 -3.87 5.40
N ALA A 27 -9.33 -3.72 4.13
CA ALA A 27 -10.60 -3.10 3.77
C ALA A 27 -11.81 -3.85 4.36
N TYR A 28 -11.78 -5.19 4.34
CA TYR A 28 -12.83 -6.03 4.93
C TYR A 28 -12.94 -5.83 6.45
N PHE A 29 -11.82 -5.89 7.18
CA PHE A 29 -11.84 -5.70 8.63
C PHE A 29 -12.29 -4.30 9.03
N ILE A 30 -11.83 -3.26 8.34
CA ILE A 30 -12.28 -1.88 8.59
C ILE A 30 -13.80 -1.78 8.37
N LYS A 31 -14.33 -2.34 7.27
CA LYS A 31 -15.77 -2.33 6.99
C LYS A 31 -16.57 -3.11 8.04
N SER A 32 -16.05 -4.25 8.49
CA SER A 32 -16.68 -5.06 9.54
C SER A 32 -16.76 -4.29 10.85
N THR A 33 -15.69 -3.64 11.28
CA THR A 33 -15.68 -2.79 12.49
C THR A 33 -16.68 -1.64 12.39
N ILE A 34 -16.75 -0.97 11.23
CA ILE A 34 -17.73 0.12 11.00
C ILE A 34 -19.18 -0.40 11.02
N ASN A 35 -19.45 -1.56 10.42
CA ASN A 35 -20.82 -2.12 10.41
C ASN A 35 -21.27 -2.56 11.81
N ASN A 36 -20.35 -3.12 12.62
CA ASN A 36 -20.64 -3.48 14.00
C ASN A 36 -21.00 -2.23 14.83
N LEU A 37 -20.28 -1.12 14.63
CA LEU A 37 -20.58 0.18 15.24
C LEU A 37 -22.00 0.68 14.93
N VAL A 38 -22.46 0.54 13.69
CA VAL A 38 -23.81 0.98 13.27
C VAL A 38 -24.91 0.10 13.86
N THR A 39 -24.64 -1.19 14.07
CA THR A 39 -25.66 -2.18 14.49
C THR A 39 -25.91 -2.18 16.00
N THR A 40 -24.95 -1.70 16.82
CA THR A 40 -25.09 -1.63 18.29
C THR A 40 -24.87 -0.21 18.82
N PRO A 41 -25.85 0.70 18.68
CA PRO A 41 -25.71 2.13 19.00
C PRO A 41 -25.58 2.46 20.51
N HIS A 42 -25.60 1.47 21.42
CA HIS A 42 -25.58 1.68 22.88
C HIS A 42 -24.34 1.12 23.60
N SER A 43 -23.27 0.74 22.89
CA SER A 43 -22.01 0.40 23.58
C SER A 43 -21.20 1.68 23.89
N PRO A 44 -20.65 1.84 25.12
CA PRO A 44 -19.80 2.97 25.50
C PRO A 44 -18.39 2.94 24.83
N THR A 45 -18.24 2.24 23.70
CA THR A 45 -16.94 1.80 23.14
C THR A 45 -16.51 2.53 21.88
N VAL A 46 -17.22 3.59 21.45
CA VAL A 46 -16.92 4.31 20.19
C VAL A 46 -15.45 4.74 20.07
N PHE A 47 -14.82 5.13 21.19
CA PHE A 47 -13.39 5.44 21.24
C PHE A 47 -12.52 4.20 20.97
N SER A 48 -12.87 3.03 21.54
CA SER A 48 -12.13 1.77 21.35
C SER A 48 -12.14 1.31 19.89
N ASP A 49 -13.23 1.54 19.18
CA ASP A 49 -13.39 1.05 17.81
C ASP A 49 -12.56 1.89 16.81
N ILE A 50 -12.38 3.19 17.06
CA ILE A 50 -11.47 4.05 16.29
C ILE A 50 -10.02 3.58 16.47
N TYR A 51 -9.59 3.28 17.70
CA TYR A 51 -8.25 2.72 17.94
C TYR A 51 -8.06 1.37 17.25
N LEU A 52 -9.11 0.56 17.14
CA LEU A 52 -9.10 -0.72 16.42
C LEU A 52 -8.88 -0.50 14.92
N ILE A 53 -9.53 0.49 14.30
CA ILE A 53 -9.31 0.84 12.88
C ILE A 53 -7.88 1.33 12.64
N VAL A 54 -7.35 2.19 13.52
CA VAL A 54 -5.95 2.65 13.44
C VAL A 54 -4.98 1.48 13.60
N LEU A 55 -5.26 0.55 14.51
CA LEU A 55 -4.47 -0.66 14.70
C LEU A 55 -4.48 -1.53 13.43
N ILE A 56 -5.64 -1.74 12.79
CA ILE A 56 -5.73 -2.49 11.52
C ILE A 56 -4.89 -1.80 10.44
N LEU A 57 -5.00 -0.48 10.27
CA LEU A 57 -4.20 0.28 9.30
C LEU A 57 -2.70 0.11 9.55
N PHE A 58 -2.28 0.22 10.81
CA PHE A 58 -0.89 0.04 11.20
C PHE A 58 -0.40 -1.40 10.93
N THR A 59 -1.20 -2.41 11.27
CA THR A 59 -0.90 -3.83 11.01
C THR A 59 -0.76 -4.11 9.51
N VAL A 60 -1.67 -3.60 8.68
CA VAL A 60 -1.62 -3.77 7.21
C VAL A 60 -0.34 -3.13 6.65
N LEU A 61 0.00 -1.91 7.07
CA LEU A 61 1.22 -1.23 6.64
C LEU A 61 2.50 -1.97 7.06
N LEU A 62 2.52 -2.52 8.28
CA LEU A 62 3.62 -3.35 8.78
C LEU A 62 3.75 -4.64 7.97
N CYS A 63 2.66 -5.38 7.73
CA CYS A 63 2.68 -6.61 6.95
C CYS A 63 3.16 -6.38 5.51
N CYS A 64 2.71 -5.31 4.86
CA CYS A 64 3.17 -4.90 3.54
C CYS A 64 4.68 -4.61 3.53
N SER A 65 5.18 -3.86 4.52
CA SER A 65 6.59 -3.50 4.63
C SER A 65 7.48 -4.71 4.91
N LEU A 66 7.04 -5.60 5.80
CA LEU A 66 7.75 -6.82 6.15
C LEU A 66 7.85 -7.76 4.95
N THR A 67 6.75 -7.92 4.22
CA THR A 67 6.71 -8.72 2.99
C THR A 67 7.71 -8.21 1.97
N LEU A 68 7.72 -6.89 1.74
CA LEU A 68 8.65 -6.30 0.79
C LEU A 68 10.10 -6.52 1.22
N PHE A 69 10.40 -6.41 2.52
CA PHE A 69 11.73 -6.63 3.06
C PHE A 69 12.19 -8.10 2.94
N ILE A 70 11.33 -9.07 3.28
CA ILE A 70 11.63 -10.50 3.17
C ILE A 70 11.91 -10.88 1.70
N PHE A 71 11.05 -10.44 0.78
CA PHE A 71 11.23 -10.74 -0.64
C PHE A 71 12.45 -10.02 -1.23
N ALA A 72 12.74 -8.78 -0.82
CA ALA A 72 13.97 -8.09 -1.20
C ALA A 72 15.23 -8.84 -0.72
N LYS A 73 15.21 -9.38 0.51
CA LYS A 73 16.28 -10.24 1.04
C LYS A 73 16.48 -11.51 0.23
N LYS A 74 15.38 -12.19 -0.13
CA LYS A 74 15.42 -13.40 -0.97
C LYS A 74 15.98 -13.10 -2.36
N LEU A 75 15.50 -12.04 -3.02
CA LEU A 75 15.93 -11.64 -4.36
C LEU A 75 17.41 -11.23 -4.41
N ALA A 76 17.92 -10.62 -3.35
CA ALA A 76 19.34 -10.26 -3.24
C ALA A 76 20.25 -11.48 -3.11
N LYS A 77 19.81 -12.48 -2.33
CA LYS A 77 20.54 -13.75 -2.18
C LYS A 77 20.57 -14.53 -3.50
N GLU A 78 19.46 -14.58 -4.22
CA GLU A 78 19.37 -15.27 -5.53
C GLU A 78 20.22 -14.59 -6.61
N ARG A 79 20.34 -13.25 -6.58
CA ARG A 79 21.12 -12.50 -7.58
C ARG A 79 22.60 -12.31 -7.20
N GLN A 80 23.04 -12.82 -6.06
CA GLN A 80 24.38 -12.59 -5.49
C GLN A 80 24.79 -11.11 -5.44
N VAL A 81 23.82 -10.20 -5.26
CA VAL A 81 24.07 -8.77 -5.11
C VAL A 81 23.89 -8.39 -3.64
N LEU A 82 24.79 -7.58 -3.09
CA LEU A 82 24.61 -6.99 -1.76
C LEU A 82 23.25 -6.25 -1.69
N LEU A 83 22.47 -6.53 -0.63
CA LEU A 83 21.20 -5.86 -0.33
C LEU A 83 21.32 -4.33 -0.40
N TYR A 84 22.50 -3.83 -0.03
CA TYR A 84 22.85 -2.43 0.09
C TYR A 84 23.77 -1.95 -1.06
N ASN A 85 23.42 -2.27 -2.30
CA ASN A 85 24.07 -1.65 -3.46
C ASN A 85 23.64 -0.16 -3.58
N ILE A 86 24.50 0.72 -4.08
CA ILE A 86 24.30 2.18 -4.19
C ILE A 86 23.00 2.55 -4.95
N SER A 87 22.59 1.74 -5.93
CA SER A 87 21.29 1.88 -6.62
C SER A 87 20.08 1.41 -5.79
N SER A 88 20.26 0.42 -4.90
CA SER A 88 19.23 -0.06 -3.97
C SER A 88 18.99 0.95 -2.86
N LYS A 89 20.05 1.59 -2.34
CA LYS A 89 19.97 2.55 -1.23
C LYS A 89 19.00 3.71 -1.51
N LYS A 90 19.07 4.32 -2.69
CA LYS A 90 18.12 5.38 -3.10
C LYS A 90 16.67 4.88 -3.15
N THR A 91 16.46 3.68 -3.69
CA THR A 91 15.11 3.09 -3.80
C THR A 91 14.52 2.79 -2.42
N VAL A 92 15.33 2.23 -1.52
CA VAL A 92 14.91 1.94 -0.13
C VAL A 92 14.61 3.23 0.62
N THR A 93 15.45 4.27 0.50
CA THR A 93 15.21 5.55 1.17
C THR A 93 13.89 6.18 0.72
N ILE A 94 13.63 6.25 -0.59
CA ILE A 94 12.37 6.81 -1.10
C ILE A 94 11.17 5.92 -0.72
N TYR A 95 11.34 4.59 -0.68
CA TYR A 95 10.30 3.68 -0.17
C TYR A 95 9.94 4.01 1.28
N THR A 96 10.95 4.09 2.15
CA THR A 96 10.77 4.36 3.59
C THR A 96 10.12 5.73 3.81
N ILE A 97 10.59 6.77 3.12
CA ILE A 97 10.00 8.11 3.19
C ILE A 97 8.52 8.08 2.76
N GLY A 98 8.19 7.36 1.69
CA GLY A 98 6.81 7.23 1.22
C GLY A 98 5.88 6.55 2.21
N ILE A 99 6.32 5.45 2.84
CA ILE A 99 5.54 4.77 3.87
C ILE A 99 5.33 5.66 5.09
N ILE A 100 6.38 6.35 5.55
CA ILE A 100 6.26 7.29 6.68
C ILE A 100 5.26 8.40 6.34
N LEU A 101 5.33 8.95 5.12
CA LEU A 101 4.41 9.99 4.67
C LEU A 101 2.96 9.49 4.60
N LEU A 102 2.73 8.29 4.07
CA LEU A 102 1.39 7.66 4.00
C LEU A 102 0.81 7.40 5.40
N PHE A 103 1.63 6.89 6.32
CA PHE A 103 1.20 6.61 7.68
C PHE A 103 0.90 7.89 8.45
N LEU A 104 1.82 8.87 8.41
CA LEU A 104 1.69 10.12 9.16
C LEU A 104 0.51 10.95 8.65
N SER A 105 0.34 11.06 7.33
CA SER A 105 -0.83 11.76 6.76
C SER A 105 -2.14 11.11 7.19
N SER A 106 -2.25 9.78 7.08
CA SER A 106 -3.45 9.05 7.53
C SER A 106 -3.72 9.29 9.02
N LEU A 107 -2.67 9.25 9.86
CA LEU A 107 -2.79 9.47 11.31
C LEU A 107 -3.22 10.90 11.64
N MET A 108 -2.70 11.91 10.94
CA MET A 108 -3.14 13.30 11.12
C MET A 108 -4.62 13.47 10.77
N LEU A 109 -5.08 12.90 9.65
CA LEU A 109 -6.50 12.97 9.27
C LEU A 109 -7.40 12.29 10.31
N PHE A 110 -6.96 11.16 10.87
CA PHE A 110 -7.66 10.50 11.98
C PHE A 110 -7.73 11.38 13.23
N GLN A 111 -6.63 12.05 13.59
CA GLN A 111 -6.57 12.93 14.76
C GLN A 111 -7.53 14.13 14.64
N TYR A 112 -7.72 14.67 13.43
CA TYR A 112 -8.66 15.75 13.15
C TYR A 112 -10.08 15.27 12.83
N GLN A 113 -10.38 13.97 12.97
CA GLN A 113 -11.68 13.36 12.66
C GLN A 113 -12.17 13.52 11.21
N TYR A 114 -11.25 13.75 10.27
CA TYR A 114 -11.55 13.83 8.83
C TYR A 114 -11.56 12.44 8.18
N PHE A 115 -12.37 11.52 8.70
CA PHE A 115 -12.38 10.10 8.29
C PHE A 115 -12.69 9.89 6.80
N GLU A 116 -13.60 10.70 6.24
CA GLU A 116 -14.00 10.65 4.83
C GLU A 116 -12.84 10.95 3.88
N TYR A 117 -11.87 11.75 4.33
CA TYR A 117 -10.73 12.16 3.52
C TYR A 117 -9.52 11.23 3.64
N VAL A 118 -9.51 10.31 4.61
CA VAL A 118 -8.39 9.39 4.83
C VAL A 118 -8.08 8.59 3.58
N THR A 119 -9.10 7.94 3.02
CA THR A 119 -8.95 7.06 1.84
C THR A 119 -8.54 7.82 0.57
N PRO A 120 -9.19 8.93 0.17
CA PRO A 120 -8.76 9.67 -1.02
C PRO A 120 -7.36 10.26 -0.86
N VAL A 121 -6.98 10.78 0.32
CA VAL A 121 -5.62 11.29 0.57
C VAL A 121 -4.59 10.16 0.51
N PHE A 122 -4.90 9.01 1.13
CA PHE A 122 -4.05 7.83 1.07
C PHE A 122 -3.81 7.38 -0.38
N LEU A 123 -4.87 7.25 -1.18
CA LEU A 123 -4.79 6.84 -2.59
C LEU A 123 -3.98 7.84 -3.43
N LEU A 124 -4.15 9.14 -3.20
CA LEU A 124 -3.44 10.19 -3.93
C LEU A 124 -1.94 10.17 -3.60
N LEU A 125 -1.59 10.11 -2.32
CA LEU A 125 -0.20 9.98 -1.88
C LEU A 125 0.43 8.68 -2.38
N TYR A 126 -0.34 7.58 -2.40
CA TYR A 126 0.11 6.30 -2.91
C TYR A 126 0.37 6.37 -4.42
N ALA A 127 -0.51 7.03 -5.18
CA ALA A 127 -0.33 7.28 -6.61
C ALA A 127 0.95 8.09 -6.89
N LEU A 128 1.17 9.17 -6.14
CA LEU A 128 2.35 10.01 -6.25
C LEU A 128 3.63 9.22 -5.91
N TRP A 129 3.58 8.45 -4.83
CA TRP A 129 4.69 7.62 -4.40
C TRP A 129 5.07 6.58 -5.45
N LEU A 130 4.09 5.92 -6.08
CA LEU A 130 4.31 5.02 -7.21
C LEU A 130 4.95 5.74 -8.42
N LEU A 131 4.60 6.99 -8.69
CA LEU A 131 5.25 7.79 -9.75
C LEU A 131 6.70 8.13 -9.43
N VAL A 132 7.03 8.46 -8.18
CA VAL A 132 8.42 8.71 -7.78
C VAL A 132 9.24 7.42 -7.85
N MET A 133 8.62 6.27 -7.55
CA MET A 133 9.22 4.94 -7.71
C MET A 133 9.41 4.51 -9.18
N LYS A 134 8.80 5.22 -10.15
CA LYS A 134 8.95 4.95 -11.58
C LYS A 134 10.41 5.17 -12.00
N ASN A 135 11.13 4.07 -12.21
CA ASN A 135 12.48 4.09 -12.78
C ASN A 135 12.48 3.43 -14.17
N LYS A 136 13.54 3.64 -14.98
CA LYS A 136 13.64 3.21 -16.41
C LYS A 136 13.32 1.73 -16.69
N LEU A 137 13.30 0.86 -15.67
CA LEU A 137 13.01 -0.58 -15.72
C LEU A 137 11.57 -0.98 -15.30
N ARG A 138 10.67 -0.01 -15.02
CA ARG A 138 9.39 -0.22 -14.31
C ARG A 138 8.20 0.48 -15.00
N LYS A 139 7.94 0.19 -16.28
CA LYS A 139 6.81 0.79 -17.04
C LYS A 139 5.43 0.43 -16.45
N ASP A 140 5.30 -0.73 -15.82
CA ASP A 140 4.02 -1.30 -15.41
C ASP A 140 3.39 -0.61 -14.18
N PHE A 141 4.21 -0.02 -13.30
CA PHE A 141 3.71 0.74 -12.13
C PHE A 141 2.98 2.03 -12.52
N LYS A 142 3.16 2.51 -13.75
CA LYS A 142 2.44 3.68 -14.27
C LYS A 142 0.93 3.42 -14.32
N MET A 143 0.51 2.22 -14.69
CA MET A 143 -0.91 1.88 -14.81
C MET A 143 -1.59 1.84 -13.44
N ILE A 144 -0.94 1.23 -12.43
CA ILE A 144 -1.45 1.18 -11.05
C ILE A 144 -1.53 2.59 -10.46
N SER A 145 -0.52 3.43 -10.71
CA SER A 145 -0.52 4.82 -10.24
C SER A 145 -1.68 5.64 -10.84
N ILE A 146 -1.91 5.53 -12.15
CA ILE A 146 -3.04 6.21 -12.82
C ILE A 146 -4.37 5.73 -12.23
N LEU A 147 -4.52 4.42 -12.03
CA LEU A 147 -5.71 3.84 -11.40
C LEU A 147 -5.94 4.43 -10.00
N CYS A 148 -4.90 4.51 -9.16
CA CYS A 148 -4.99 5.09 -7.82
C CYS A 148 -5.42 6.56 -7.85
N PHE A 149 -4.89 7.34 -8.79
CA PHE A 149 -5.25 8.74 -8.95
C PHE A 149 -6.73 8.91 -9.32
N PHE A 150 -7.24 8.10 -10.26
CA PHE A 150 -8.68 8.10 -10.60
C PHE A 150 -9.55 7.69 -9.41
N LEU A 151 -9.15 6.67 -8.66
CA LEU A 151 -9.87 6.21 -7.46
C LEU A 151 -9.89 7.25 -6.35
N ALA A 152 -8.80 8.02 -6.19
CA ALA A 152 -8.75 9.13 -5.24
C ALA A 152 -9.79 10.19 -5.57
N ILE A 153 -9.93 10.56 -6.86
CA ILE A 153 -10.95 11.50 -7.32
C ILE A 153 -12.36 10.96 -7.03
N ILE A 154 -12.62 9.69 -7.35
CA ILE A 154 -13.93 9.06 -7.09
C ILE A 154 -14.25 9.08 -5.59
N CYS A 155 -13.30 8.72 -4.73
CA CYS A 155 -13.50 8.76 -3.28
C CYS A 155 -13.69 10.18 -2.75
N PHE A 156 -13.09 11.20 -3.38
CA PHE A 156 -13.28 12.59 -3.01
C PHE A 156 -14.68 13.08 -3.38
N LEU A 157 -15.22 12.65 -4.52
CA LEU A 157 -16.59 12.97 -4.94
C LEU A 157 -17.64 12.16 -4.18
N ILE A 158 -17.34 10.90 -3.86
CA ILE A 158 -18.25 9.94 -3.23
C ILE A 158 -17.52 9.26 -2.06
N PRO A 159 -17.58 9.84 -0.84
CA PRO A 159 -16.88 9.31 0.33
C PRO A 159 -17.23 7.85 0.66
N SER A 160 -18.46 7.40 0.36
CA SER A 160 -18.91 6.03 0.58
C SER A 160 -18.20 4.99 -0.30
N TYR A 161 -17.49 5.41 -1.34
CA TYR A 161 -16.80 4.50 -2.28
C TYR A 161 -15.43 4.01 -1.78
N TRP A 162 -15.02 4.42 -0.57
CA TRP A 162 -13.71 4.09 0.02
C TRP A 162 -13.39 2.59 0.02
N TYR A 163 -14.36 1.74 0.36
CA TYR A 163 -14.19 0.29 0.46
C TYR A 163 -13.94 -0.34 -0.91
N SER A 164 -14.72 0.06 -1.91
CA SER A 164 -14.59 -0.41 -3.30
C SER A 164 -13.24 0.01 -3.88
N SER A 165 -12.80 1.24 -3.60
CA SER A 165 -11.50 1.75 -4.06
C SER A 165 -10.32 0.97 -3.47
N LEU A 166 -10.32 0.71 -2.16
CA LEU A 166 -9.27 -0.10 -1.53
C LEU A 166 -9.28 -1.55 -2.04
N SER A 167 -10.47 -2.11 -2.27
CA SER A 167 -10.60 -3.46 -2.81
C SER A 167 -10.05 -3.55 -4.24
N LEU A 168 -10.37 -2.57 -5.09
CA LEU A 168 -9.86 -2.50 -6.45
C LEU A 168 -8.34 -2.28 -6.49
N LEU A 169 -7.79 -1.49 -5.56
CA LEU A 169 -6.35 -1.36 -5.36
C LEU A 169 -5.70 -2.72 -5.04
N GLY A 170 -6.30 -3.49 -4.13
CA GLY A 170 -5.86 -4.85 -3.80
C GLY A 170 -5.87 -5.78 -5.01
N ILE A 171 -6.97 -5.78 -5.78
CA ILE A 171 -7.11 -6.58 -7.01
C ILE A 171 -6.07 -6.17 -8.06
N ALA A 172 -5.80 -4.87 -8.22
CA ALA A 172 -4.78 -4.38 -9.14
C ALA A 172 -3.38 -4.90 -8.76
N HIS A 173 -3.05 -4.93 -7.47
CA HIS A 173 -1.79 -5.52 -6.97
C HIS A 173 -1.68 -7.02 -7.19
N ILE A 174 -2.78 -7.76 -7.01
CA ILE A 174 -2.83 -9.21 -7.28
C ILE A 174 -2.62 -9.46 -8.78
N THR A 175 -3.37 -8.77 -9.63
CA THR A 175 -3.31 -8.91 -11.09
C THR A 175 -1.90 -8.61 -11.60
N TYR A 176 -1.29 -7.52 -11.11
CA TYR A 176 0.09 -7.18 -11.42
C TYR A 176 1.09 -8.25 -10.94
N GLY A 177 0.87 -8.80 -9.74
CA GLY A 177 1.67 -9.90 -9.21
C GLY A 177 1.61 -11.16 -10.09
N VAL A 178 0.41 -11.55 -10.54
CA VAL A 178 0.22 -12.72 -11.42
C VAL A 178 0.91 -12.51 -12.77
N ILE A 179 0.71 -11.34 -13.41
CA ILE A 179 1.32 -11.03 -14.72
C ILE A 179 2.85 -11.02 -14.63
N THR A 180 3.40 -10.50 -13.54
CA THR A 180 4.85 -10.46 -13.33
C THR A 180 5.44 -11.80 -12.91
N HIS A 181 4.66 -12.67 -12.26
CA HIS A 181 5.08 -14.05 -11.96
C HIS A 181 5.14 -14.90 -13.23
N SER A 182 4.16 -14.78 -14.12
CA SER A 182 4.13 -15.55 -15.38
C SER A 182 5.24 -15.20 -16.38
N LYS A 183 5.93 -14.07 -16.19
CA LYS A 183 7.06 -13.61 -17.04
C LYS A 183 8.43 -13.88 -16.42
N SER A 184 8.49 -14.45 -15.21
CA SER A 184 9.72 -14.81 -14.50
C SER A 184 10.12 -16.24 -14.78
#